data_AF-A0A260S272-F1
#
_entry.id   AF-A0A260S272-F1
#
_cell.length_a   1.000
_cell.length_b   1.000
_cell.length_c   1.000
_cell.angle_alpha   90.00
_cell.angle_beta   90.00
_cell.angle_gamma   90.00
#
_symmetry.space_group_name_H-M   'P 1'
#
loop_
_entity.id
_entity.type
_entity.pdbx_description
1 polymer ?
#
loop_
_entity_poly.entity_id
_entity_poly.type
_entity_poly.pdbx_seq_one_letter_code
_entity_poly.pdbx_strand_id
1 'polypeptide(L)'
;GAVGFVYRKQLLEAAKNGEDVDALRLTLQQEYEDTLVNPYIAAERGYLDAVIPPSHTRGQIVTALRLLERKQVTLPPKKHGNIPL
;
A
#
# COMPACT_ATOMS: atom_id res chain seq x y z
N GLY A 1 -9.96 -12.07 0.31
CA GLY A 1 -9.17 -10.88 -0.07
C GLY A 1 -10.02 -9.62 0.02
N ALA A 2 -9.45 -8.46 -0.25
CA ALA A 2 -10.12 -7.15 -0.14
C ALA A 2 -11.45 -7.07 -0.92
N VAL A 3 -11.47 -7.63 -2.13
CA VAL A 3 -12.63 -7.72 -3.04
C VAL A 3 -13.88 -8.27 -2.34
N GLY A 4 -13.73 -9.30 -1.49
CA GLY A 4 -14.86 -9.92 -0.78
C GLY A 4 -15.52 -9.00 0.26
N PHE A 5 -14.79 -7.99 0.75
CA PHE A 5 -15.32 -6.97 1.64
C PHE A 5 -15.86 -5.76 0.86
N VAL A 6 -15.09 -5.28 -0.13
CA VAL A 6 -15.42 -4.09 -0.93
C VAL A 6 -16.68 -4.31 -1.77
N TYR A 7 -16.76 -5.44 -2.46
CA TYR A 7 -17.86 -5.76 -3.40
C TYR A 7 -18.86 -6.76 -2.81
N ARG A 8 -18.92 -6.88 -1.49
CA ARG A 8 -19.79 -7.86 -0.80
C ARG A 8 -21.24 -7.82 -1.27
N LYS A 9 -21.78 -6.62 -1.48
CA LYS A 9 -23.18 -6.44 -1.92
C LYS A 9 -23.41 -6.98 -3.34
N GLN A 10 -22.53 -6.64 -4.27
CA GLN A 10 -22.63 -7.07 -5.67
C GLN A 10 -22.53 -8.60 -5.80
N LEU A 11 -21.61 -9.23 -5.06
CA LEU A 11 -21.48 -10.69 -5.06
C LEU A 11 -22.73 -11.39 -4.47
N LEU A 12 -23.35 -10.80 -3.45
CA LEU A 12 -24.60 -11.33 -2.89
C LEU A 12 -25.80 -11.14 -3.82
N GLU A 13 -25.83 -10.06 -4.60
CA GLU A 13 -26.88 -9.83 -5.61
C GLU A 13 -26.73 -10.79 -6.80
N ALA A 14 -25.50 -10.97 -7.31
CA ALA A 14 -25.20 -11.96 -8.36
C ALA A 14 -25.61 -13.39 -7.91
N ALA A 15 -25.33 -13.74 -6.66
CA ALA A 15 -25.75 -15.02 -6.08
C ALA A 15 -27.28 -15.19 -6.03
N LYS A 16 -28.02 -14.10 -5.76
CA LYS A 16 -29.50 -14.11 -5.77
C LYS A 16 -30.08 -14.17 -7.17
N ASN A 17 -29.42 -13.57 -8.15
CA ASN A 17 -29.83 -13.57 -9.55
C ASN A 17 -29.48 -14.87 -10.28
N GLY A 18 -28.75 -15.79 -9.65
CA GLY A 18 -28.31 -17.06 -10.26
C GLY A 18 -27.16 -16.89 -11.25
N GLU A 19 -26.40 -15.81 -11.14
CA GLU A 19 -25.23 -15.53 -11.98
C GLU A 19 -23.99 -16.29 -11.49
N ASP A 20 -22.96 -16.39 -12.34
CA ASP A 20 -21.68 -16.99 -11.97
C ASP A 20 -20.87 -16.02 -11.07
N VAL A 21 -21.03 -16.21 -9.76
CA VAL A 21 -20.37 -15.41 -8.73
C VAL A 21 -18.85 -15.56 -8.76
N ASP A 22 -18.32 -16.73 -9.14
CA ASP A 22 -16.89 -16.97 -9.16
C ASP A 22 -16.23 -16.26 -10.34
N ALA A 23 -16.87 -16.30 -11.51
CA ALA A 23 -16.44 -15.51 -12.66
C ALA A 23 -16.46 -14.01 -12.35
N LEU A 24 -17.56 -13.49 -11.77
CA LEU A 24 -17.69 -12.09 -11.39
C LEU A 24 -16.63 -11.66 -10.35
N ARG A 25 -16.34 -12.54 -9.39
CA ARG A 25 -15.33 -12.28 -8.37
C ARG A 25 -13.94 -12.15 -8.99
N LEU A 26 -13.62 -12.96 -10.01
CA LEU A 26 -12.34 -12.89 -10.71
C LEU A 26 -12.18 -11.57 -11.46
N THR A 27 -13.24 -11.11 -12.15
CA THR A 27 -13.23 -9.81 -12.83
C THR A 27 -13.04 -8.65 -11.86
N LEU A 28 -13.80 -8.63 -10.76
CA LEU A 28 -13.67 -7.60 -9.73
C LEU A 28 -12.31 -7.64 -9.03
N GLN A 29 -11.69 -8.82 -8.94
CA GLN A 29 -10.33 -8.95 -8.42
C GLN A 29 -9.30 -8.35 -9.36
N GLN A 30 -9.41 -8.62 -10.66
CA GLN A 30 -8.52 -8.02 -11.65
C GLN A 30 -8.64 -6.50 -11.65
N GLU A 31 -9.87 -5.98 -11.63
CA GLU A 31 -10.12 -4.54 -11.57
C GLU A 31 -9.53 -3.91 -10.30
N TYR A 32 -9.69 -4.56 -9.15
CA TYR A 32 -9.11 -4.09 -7.89
C TYR A 32 -7.59 -4.07 -7.94
N GLU A 33 -6.96 -5.10 -8.52
CA GLU A 33 -5.51 -5.19 -8.68
C GLU A 33 -4.99 -4.04 -9.55
N ASP A 34 -5.60 -3.84 -10.71
CA ASP A 34 -5.17 -2.86 -11.71
C ASP A 34 -5.36 -1.42 -11.20
N THR A 35 -6.42 -1.16 -10.43
CA THR A 35 -6.77 0.19 -9.98
C THR A 35 -6.11 0.57 -8.66
N LEU A 36 -6.03 -0.36 -7.71
CA LEU A 36 -5.65 -0.04 -6.33
C LEU A 36 -4.34 -0.67 -5.88
N VAL A 37 -3.92 -1.79 -6.46
CA VAL A 37 -2.70 -2.51 -6.06
C VAL A 37 -1.50 -1.98 -6.86
N ASN A 38 -1.27 -0.69 -6.73
CA ASN A 38 -0.14 0.00 -7.34
C ASN A 38 0.44 1.05 -6.36
N PRO A 39 1.72 1.41 -6.52
CA PRO A 39 2.37 2.34 -5.60
C PRO A 39 1.91 3.79 -5.77
N TYR A 40 1.20 4.11 -6.85
CA TYR A 40 0.89 5.49 -7.22
C TYR A 40 -0.13 6.13 -6.28
N ILE A 41 -1.11 5.37 -5.78
CA ILE A 41 -2.06 5.88 -4.78
C ILE A 41 -1.35 6.30 -3.48
N ALA A 42 -0.35 5.52 -3.05
CA ALA A 42 0.44 5.87 -1.87
C ALA A 42 1.33 7.10 -2.12
N ALA A 43 1.84 7.25 -3.34
CA ALA A 43 2.61 8.42 -3.76
C ALA A 43 1.75 9.70 -3.81
N GLU A 44 0.52 9.64 -4.32
CA GLU A 44 -0.43 10.77 -4.33
C GLU A 44 -0.75 11.27 -2.92
N ARG A 45 -0.76 10.38 -1.92
CA ARG A 45 -0.97 10.73 -0.51
C ARG A 45 0.29 11.23 0.20
N GLY A 46 1.44 11.21 -0.46
CA GLY A 46 2.73 11.59 0.12
C GLY A 46 3.27 10.58 1.15
N TYR A 47 2.78 9.34 1.15
CA TYR A 47 3.38 8.26 1.96
C TYR A 47 4.69 7.76 1.35
N LEU A 48 4.80 7.86 0.02
CA LEU A 48 6.02 7.60 -0.72
C LEU A 48 6.54 8.92 -1.31
N ASP A 49 7.83 9.18 -1.13
CA ASP A 49 8.47 10.36 -1.74
C ASP A 49 8.53 10.26 -3.27
N ALA A 50 8.81 9.05 -3.80
CA ALA A 50 8.90 8.80 -5.24
C ALA A 50 8.75 7.32 -5.61
N VAL A 51 8.20 7.03 -6.80
CA VAL A 51 8.26 5.71 -7.45
C VAL A 51 9.40 5.74 -8.47
N ILE A 52 10.39 4.85 -8.30
CA ILE A 52 11.64 4.89 -9.07
C ILE A 52 11.88 3.58 -9.85
N PRO A 53 12.58 3.64 -11.00
CA PRO A 53 13.13 2.46 -11.64
C PRO A 53 14.13 1.72 -10.72
N PRO A 54 14.16 0.37 -10.72
CA PRO A 54 15.03 -0.40 -9.83
C PRO A 54 16.53 -0.03 -9.94
N SER A 55 16.99 0.32 -11.14
CA SER A 55 18.39 0.72 -11.40
C SER A 55 18.80 2.01 -10.70
N HIS A 56 17.86 2.91 -10.39
CA HIS A 56 18.12 4.18 -9.71
C HIS A 56 18.24 4.06 -8.19
N THR A 57 17.86 2.92 -7.62
CA THR A 57 17.84 2.68 -6.16
C THR A 57 19.16 3.05 -5.49
N ARG A 58 20.30 2.64 -6.05
CA ARG A 58 21.63 2.96 -5.49
C ARG A 58 21.87 4.46 -5.41
N GLY A 59 21.54 5.20 -6.48
CA GLY A 59 21.73 6.65 -6.55
C GLY A 59 20.83 7.40 -5.58
N GLN A 60 19.57 6.96 -5.45
CA GLN A 60 18.61 7.53 -4.51
C GLN A 60 19.05 7.34 -3.05
N ILE A 61 19.52 6.13 -2.70
CA ILE A 61 20.06 5.85 -1.36
C ILE A 61 21.27 6.74 -1.06
N VAL A 62 22.24 6.84 -1.98
CA VAL A 62 23.43 7.69 -1.77
C VAL A 62 23.04 9.15 -1.54
N THR A 63 22.08 9.66 -2.31
CA THR A 63 21.60 11.04 -2.19
C THR A 63 20.89 11.26 -0.86
N ALA A 64 20.00 10.35 -0.46
CA ALA A 64 19.29 10.40 0.81
C ALA A 64 20.24 10.34 2.01
N LEU A 65 21.25 9.46 1.98
CA LEU A 65 22.23 9.35 3.06
C LEU A 65 23.08 10.63 3.21
N ARG A 66 23.51 11.24 2.09
CA ARG A 66 24.22 12.53 2.13
C ARG A 66 23.34 13.65 2.68
N LEU A 67 22.08 13.70 2.27
CA LEU A 67 21.13 14.70 2.77
C LEU A 67 20.90 14.57 4.28
N LEU A 68 20.80 13.34 4.78
CA LEU A 68 20.45 13.04 6.16
C LEU A 68 21.67 12.93 7.10
N GLU A 69 22.88 13.21 6.62
CA GLU A 69 24.15 13.04 7.36
C GLU A 69 24.14 13.71 8.75
N ARG A 70 23.53 14.90 8.86
CA ARG A 70 23.46 15.67 10.11
C ARG A 70 22.04 15.78 10.67
N LYS A 71 21.17 14.81 10.39
CA LYS A 71 19.81 14.80 10.92
C LYS A 71 19.84 14.72 12.45
N GLN A 72 19.39 15.79 13.11
CA GLN A 72 19.20 15.82 14.55
C GLN A 72 17.73 15.55 14.90
N VAL A 73 17.50 14.62 15.83
CA VAL A 73 16.17 14.27 16.34
C VAL A 73 16.22 14.21 17.85
N THR A 74 15.42 15.04 18.51
CA THR A 74 15.30 15.04 19.97
C THR A 74 14.14 14.16 20.40
N LEU A 75 14.38 13.25 21.33
CA LEU A 75 13.35 12.39 21.92
C LEU A 75 12.96 12.92 23.31
N PRO A 76 11.72 12.66 23.78
CA PRO A 76 11.32 12.99 25.15
C PRO A 76 12.21 12.30 26.20
N PRO A 77 12.52 12.98 27.33
CA PRO A 77 13.40 12.44 28.37
C PRO A 77 12.73 11.27 29.09
N LYS A 78 13.41 10.12 29.17
CA LYS A 78 12.95 8.89 29.84
C LYS A 78 14.13 7.99 30.20
N LYS A 79 13.95 7.05 31.15
CA LYS A 79 14.98 6.05 31.51
C LYS A 79 15.21 5.04 30.37
N HIS A 80 14.14 4.47 29.84
CA HIS A 80 14.12 3.57 28.68
C HIS A 80 12.69 3.49 28.12
N GLY A 81 12.51 2.81 26.98
CA GLY A 81 11.19 2.44 26.46
C GLY A 81 10.61 1.21 27.17
N ASN A 82 9.36 0.87 26.83
CA ASN A 82 8.71 -0.38 27.24
C ASN A 82 8.13 -1.06 25.99
N ILE A 83 8.99 -1.75 25.24
CA ILE A 83 8.56 -2.50 24.04
C ILE A 83 7.77 -3.74 24.49
N PRO A 84 6.70 -4.14 23.78
CA PRO A 84 6.00 -5.40 24.08
C PRO A 84 6.98 -6.59 24.07
N LEU A 85 6.87 -7.47 25.08
CA LEU A 85 7.61 -8.73 25.18
C LEU A 85 6.80 -9.91 24.62
#